data_AF-A0A1J5H5S2-F1
#
_entry.id   AF-A0A1J5H5S2-F1
#
_cell.length_a   1.000
_cell.length_b   1.000
_cell.length_c   1.000
_cell.angle_alpha   90.00
_cell.angle_beta   90.00
_cell.angle_gamma   90.00
#
_symmetry.space_group_name_H-M   'P 1'
#
loop_
_entity.id
_entity.type
_entity.pdbx_description
1 polymer ?
#
loop_
_entity_poly.entity_id
_entity_poly.type
_entity_poly.pdbx_seq_one_letter_code
_entity_poly.pdbx_strand_id
1 'polypeptide(L)'
;MAQALIEAFISAYNAPLTCTSANVSGSPTLSTVSEILQQFGKQAEMIDEVHDDGVRKGLASTVVRVMNNEVTILREGLISEAQIRFVL
;
A
#
# COMPACT_ATOMS: atom_id res chain seq x y z
N MET A 1 11.76 -2.73 -6.34
CA MET A 1 11.33 -4.14 -6.34
C MET A 1 9.81 -4.26 -6.42
N ALA A 2 9.00 -3.89 -5.42
CA ALA A 2 7.52 -3.84 -5.58
C ALA A 2 7.04 -2.98 -6.76
N GLN A 3 7.67 -1.82 -6.97
CA GLN A 3 7.41 -0.95 -8.12
C GLN A 3 7.57 -1.69 -9.46
N ALA A 4 8.61 -2.52 -9.60
CA ALA A 4 8.87 -3.26 -10.83
C ALA A 4 7.81 -4.34 -11.09
N LEU A 5 7.29 -4.99 -10.04
CA LEU A 5 6.18 -5.93 -10.17
C LEU A 5 4.90 -5.23 -10.63
N ILE A 6 4.61 -4.05 -10.08
CA ILE A 6 3.45 -3.25 -10.47
C ILE A 6 3.58 -2.80 -11.93
N GLU A 7 4.75 -2.30 -12.34
CA GLU A 7 5.01 -1.89 -13.72
C GLU A 7 4.88 -3.07 -14.70
N ALA A 8 5.43 -4.23 -14.35
CA ALA A 8 5.30 -5.44 -15.15
C ALA A 8 3.84 -5.87 -15.29
N PHE A 9 3.06 -5.83 -14.20
CA PHE A 9 1.63 -6.15 -14.22
C PHE A 9 0.86 -5.18 -15.13
N ILE A 10 1.04 -3.87 -14.94
CA ILE A 10 0.38 -2.86 -15.75
C ILE A 10 0.73 -3.03 -17.23
N SER A 11 2.00 -3.28 -17.55
CA SER A 11 2.44 -3.49 -18.93
C SER A 11 1.88 -4.77 -19.54
N ALA A 12 1.79 -5.86 -18.78
CA ALA A 12 1.33 -7.16 -19.28
C ALA A 12 -0.18 -7.19 -19.52
N TYR A 13 -0.96 -6.56 -18.63
CA TYR A 13 -2.42 -6.63 -18.64
C TYR A 13 -3.11 -5.36 -19.14
N ASN A 14 -2.35 -4.29 -19.39
CA ASN A 14 -2.87 -2.97 -19.76
C ASN A 14 -4.00 -2.50 -18.84
N ALA A 15 -3.83 -2.72 -17.54
CA ALA A 15 -4.85 -2.49 -16.52
C ALA A 15 -4.24 -1.96 -15.22
N PRO A 16 -4.95 -1.11 -14.46
CA PRO A 16 -4.51 -0.69 -13.14
C PRO A 16 -4.58 -1.86 -12.15
N LEU A 17 -3.70 -1.84 -11.15
CA LEU A 17 -3.71 -2.80 -10.05
C LEU A 17 -4.29 -2.13 -8.80
N THR A 18 -5.43 -2.63 -8.32
CA THR A 18 -6.04 -2.15 -7.07
C THR A 18 -5.42 -2.88 -5.89
N CYS A 19 -4.77 -2.15 -4.99
CA CYS A 19 -4.12 -2.72 -3.80
C CYS A 19 -4.57 -2.02 -2.53
N THR A 20 -4.73 -2.81 -1.45
CA THR A 20 -4.81 -2.33 -0.08
C THR A 20 -3.56 -2.79 0.70
N SER A 21 -3.47 -2.46 1.98
CA SER A 21 -2.52 -3.11 2.87
C SER A 21 -2.85 -4.60 3.00
N ALA A 22 -1.81 -5.45 3.03
CA ALA A 22 -1.94 -6.90 3.13
C ALA A 22 -2.15 -7.31 4.60
N ASN A 23 -3.38 -7.15 5.09
CA ASN A 23 -3.77 -7.52 6.44
C ASN A 23 -5.27 -7.84 6.51
N VAL A 24 -5.67 -8.58 7.54
CA VAL A 24 -7.08 -8.77 7.87
C VAL A 24 -7.68 -7.41 8.25
N SER A 25 -8.89 -7.12 7.77
CA SER A 25 -9.55 -5.84 8.02
C SER A 25 -9.68 -5.55 9.52
N GLY A 26 -9.30 -4.35 9.95
CA GLY A 26 -9.28 -3.93 11.35
C GLY A 26 -8.09 -4.43 12.16
N SER A 27 -7.27 -5.33 11.60
CA SER A 27 -6.03 -5.80 12.24
C SER A 27 -4.83 -4.90 11.86
N PRO A 28 -3.75 -4.89 12.66
CA PRO A 28 -2.55 -4.14 12.34
C PRO A 28 -1.89 -4.67 11.06
N THR A 29 -1.25 -3.77 10.31
CA THR A 29 -0.35 -4.16 9.22
C THR A 29 0.92 -4.76 9.79
N LEU A 30 1.33 -5.92 9.25
CA LEU A 30 2.53 -6.65 9.67
C LEU A 30 3.61 -6.54 8.58
N SER A 31 4.85 -6.80 8.97
CA SER A 31 6.03 -6.42 8.16
C SER A 31 6.68 -7.59 7.42
N THR A 32 6.34 -8.83 7.80
CA THR A 32 6.89 -10.05 7.20
C THR A 32 5.78 -10.92 6.63
N VAL A 33 6.08 -11.64 5.55
CA VAL A 33 5.14 -12.57 4.91
C VAL A 33 4.63 -13.61 5.91
N SER A 34 5.51 -14.16 6.75
CA SER A 34 5.11 -15.16 7.75
C SER A 34 4.07 -14.64 8.73
N GLU A 35 4.25 -13.43 9.26
CA GLU A 35 3.31 -12.81 10.19
C GLU A 35 1.99 -12.45 9.50
N ILE A 36 2.04 -11.96 8.26
CA ILE A 36 0.86 -11.65 7.46
C ILE A 36 0.04 -12.92 7.20
N LEU A 37 0.67 -13.99 6.70
CA LEU A 37 -0.02 -15.26 6.44
C LEU A 37 -0.59 -15.87 7.72
N GLN A 38 0.15 -15.79 8.84
CA GLN A 38 -0.35 -16.21 10.14
C GLN A 38 -1.61 -15.42 10.55
N GLN A 39 -1.63 -14.11 10.33
CA GLN A 39 -2.79 -13.27 10.61
C GLN A 39 -4.01 -13.65 9.75
N PHE A 40 -3.82 -13.99 8.47
CA PHE A 40 -4.90 -14.46 7.59
C PHE A 40 -5.42 -15.86 7.96
N GLY A 41 -4.62 -16.68 8.65
CA GLY A 41 -5.02 -18.02 9.09
C GLY A 41 -5.52 -18.86 7.92
N LYS A 42 -6.73 -19.43 8.02
CA LYS A 42 -7.34 -20.23 6.94
C LYS A 42 -7.56 -19.44 5.65
N GLN A 43 -7.74 -18.13 5.72
CA GLN A 43 -7.94 -17.30 4.52
C GLN A 43 -6.67 -17.20 3.67
N ALA A 44 -5.50 -17.52 4.23
CA ALA A 44 -4.26 -17.58 3.48
C ALA A 44 -4.30 -18.61 2.34
N GLU A 45 -5.17 -19.63 2.44
CA GLU A 45 -5.39 -20.62 1.38
C GLU A 45 -6.02 -20.03 0.11
N MET A 46 -6.63 -18.84 0.20
CA MET A 46 -7.21 -18.12 -0.95
C MET A 46 -6.21 -17.19 -1.66
N ILE A 47 -4.96 -17.11 -1.17
CA ILE A 47 -3.94 -16.26 -1.76
C ILE A 47 -3.23 -17.07 -2.85
N ASP A 48 -3.43 -16.69 -4.11
CA ASP A 48 -2.83 -17.38 -5.26
C ASP A 48 -1.31 -17.19 -5.35
N GLU A 49 -0.82 -16.00 -4.99
CA GLU A 49 0.59 -15.65 -5.14
C GLU A 49 1.08 -14.74 -4.01
N VAL A 50 2.31 -14.98 -3.56
CA VAL A 50 3.00 -14.18 -2.54
C VAL A 50 4.39 -13.80 -3.06
N HIS A 51 4.67 -12.50 -3.08
CA HIS A 51 5.98 -11.97 -3.43
C HIS A 51 6.70 -11.47 -2.18
N ASP A 52 7.66 -12.24 -1.67
CA ASP A 52 8.51 -11.82 -0.55
C ASP A 52 9.74 -11.07 -1.07
N ASP A 53 9.79 -9.76 -0.79
CA ASP A 53 10.90 -8.86 -1.11
C ASP A 53 11.54 -8.32 0.19
N GLY A 54 11.43 -9.10 1.27
CA GLY A 54 11.96 -8.77 2.58
C GLY A 54 11.04 -7.89 3.42
N VAL A 55 11.56 -7.50 4.59
CA VAL A 55 10.80 -6.81 5.63
C VAL A 55 10.34 -5.44 5.15
N ARG A 56 9.02 -5.21 5.17
CA ARG A 56 8.45 -3.89 4.87
C ARG A 56 8.45 -3.03 6.13
N LYS A 57 8.93 -1.79 5.98
CA LYS A 57 8.91 -0.77 7.02
C LYS A 57 8.34 0.50 6.41
N GLY A 58 7.58 1.26 7.18
CA GLY A 58 7.08 2.56 6.76
C GLY A 58 5.61 2.76 7.06
N LEU A 59 5.22 4.02 7.06
CA LEU A 59 3.82 4.42 7.14
C LEU A 59 3.15 4.17 5.79
N ALA A 60 1.83 3.99 5.83
CA ALA A 60 1.03 4.02 4.62
C ALA A 60 1.19 5.37 3.88
N SER A 61 0.77 5.41 2.62
CA SER A 61 0.84 6.63 1.81
C SER A 61 0.02 7.78 2.41
N THR A 62 0.52 8.99 2.20
CA THR A 62 -0.25 10.22 2.40
C THR A 62 -1.35 10.28 1.36
N VAL A 63 -2.59 10.54 1.81
CA VAL A 63 -3.76 10.65 0.94
C VAL A 63 -4.26 12.08 1.00
N VAL A 64 -4.35 12.72 -0.17
CA VAL A 64 -4.86 14.08 -0.30
C VAL A 64 -6.09 14.10 -1.21
N ARG A 65 -6.99 15.02 -0.93
CA ARG A 65 -8.09 15.39 -1.82
C ARG A 65 -7.75 16.71 -2.48
N VAL A 66 -7.92 16.77 -3.80
CA VAL A 66 -7.75 17.99 -4.58
C VAL A 66 -9.09 18.35 -5.22
N MET A 67 -9.70 19.45 -4.80
CA MET A 67 -10.96 19.96 -5.36
C MET A 67 -10.90 21.48 -5.42
N ASN A 68 -11.36 22.07 -6.53
CA ASN A 68 -11.36 23.55 -6.72
C ASN A 68 -9.99 24.20 -6.45
N ASN A 69 -8.91 23.52 -6.87
CA ASN A 69 -7.54 23.95 -6.63
C ASN A 69 -7.12 24.05 -5.14
N GLU A 70 -7.88 23.41 -4.24
CA GLU A 70 -7.60 23.31 -2.82
C GLU A 70 -7.15 21.88 -2.48
N VAL A 71 -6.09 21.76 -1.68
CA VAL A 71 -5.56 20.48 -1.20
C VAL A 71 -5.96 20.27 0.26
N THR A 72 -6.71 19.19 0.52
CA THR A 72 -7.04 18.73 1.88
C THR A 72 -6.29 17.43 2.18
N ILE A 73 -5.58 17.35 3.31
CA ILE A 73 -4.99 16.09 3.78
C ILE A 73 -6.11 15.20 4.36
N LEU A 74 -6.32 14.01 3.79
CA LEU A 74 -7.28 13.02 4.31
C LEU A 74 -6.61 12.05 5.28
N ARG A 75 -5.34 11.72 5.02
CA ARG A 75 -4.50 10.91 5.90
C ARG A 75 -3.05 11.30 5.70
N GLU A 76 -2.36 11.68 6.77
CA GLU A 76 -0.91 11.87 6.73
C GLU A 76 -0.20 10.50 6.76
N GLY A 77 0.82 10.37 5.91
CA GLY A 77 1.63 9.17 5.75
C GLY A 77 3.11 9.51 5.73
N LEU A 78 3.89 8.80 4.92
CA LEU A 78 5.35 9.03 4.82
C LEU A 78 5.71 10.47 4.38
N ILE A 79 4.86 11.12 3.59
CA ILE A 79 5.05 12.52 3.17
C ILE A 79 4.21 13.39 4.10
N SER A 80 4.85 14.26 4.89
CA SER A 80 4.12 15.08 5.86
C SER A 80 3.32 16.19 5.17
N GLU A 81 2.28 16.67 5.85
CA GLU A 81 1.54 17.86 5.42
C GLU A 81 2.46 19.06 5.22
N ALA A 82 3.46 19.24 6.09
CA ALA A 82 4.43 20.32 5.98
C ALA A 82 5.24 20.25 4.67
N GLN A 83 5.67 19.04 4.26
CA GLN A 83 6.38 18.85 3.00
C GLN A 83 5.49 19.17 1.78
N ILE A 84 4.21 18.80 1.84
CA ILE A 84 3.25 19.13 0.78
C ILE A 84 3.03 20.63 0.71
N ARG A 85 2.79 21.30 1.84
CA ARG A 85 2.57 22.75 1.90
C ARG A 85 3.79 23.58 1.50
N PHE A 86 4.99 23.04 1.64
CA PHE A 86 6.22 23.73 1.23
C PHE A 86 6.29 23.98 -0.30
N VAL A 87 5.60 23.17 -1.11
CA VAL A 87 5.65 23.23 -2.58
C VAL A 87 4.35 23.70 -3.24
N LEU A 88 3.32 24.02 -2.45
CA LEU A 88 2.03 24.56 -2.90
C LEU A 88 2.03 26.09 -2.77
#